data_AF-A0A072P4P3-F1
#
_entry.id   AF-A0A072P4P3-F1
#
_cell.length_a   1.000
_cell.length_b   1.000
_cell.length_c   1.000
_cell.angle_alpha   90.00
_cell.angle_beta   90.00
_cell.angle_gamma   90.00
#
_symmetry.space_group_name_H-M   'P 1'
#
loop_
_entity.id
_entity.type
_entity.pdbx_description
1 polymer ?
#
loop_
_entity_poly.entity_id
_entity_poly.type
_entity_poly.pdbx_seq_one_letter_code
_entity_poly.pdbx_strand_id
1 'polypeptide(L)' 'MGLQHFVLTEEKVRKLKPIFESILSRKYGREIRFIELTWGDITIHSDKEAKDDKSA' A
#
# COMPACT_ATOMS: atom_id res chain seq x y z
N MET A 1 -25.25 10.00 -9.91
CA MET A 1 -24.72 10.07 -8.53
C MET A 1 -23.23 9.75 -8.59
N GLY A 2 -22.40 10.79 -8.73
CA GLY A 2 -20.94 10.62 -8.84
C GLY A 2 -20.32 10.32 -7.48
N LEU A 3 -19.23 9.56 -7.47
CA LEU A 3 -18.39 9.19 -6.32
C LEU A 3 -17.69 10.41 -5.66
N GLN A 4 -18.36 11.55 -5.56
CA GLN A 4 -17.81 12.85 -5.14
C GLN A 4 -17.54 12.95 -3.64
N HIS A 5 -17.64 11.86 -2.88
CA HIS A 5 -17.32 11.86 -1.45
C HIS A 5 -16.44 10.69 -1.01
N PHE A 6 -15.73 10.05 -1.94
CA PHE A 6 -14.59 9.24 -1.53
C PHE A 6 -13.36 10.14 -1.47
N VAL A 7 -13.29 10.97 -0.41
CA VAL A 7 -12.02 11.62 -0.05
C VAL A 7 -11.06 10.48 0.26
N LEU A 8 -10.23 10.15 -0.71
CA LEU A 8 -9.19 9.16 -0.61
C LEU A 8 -8.10 9.86 0.20
N THR A 9 -7.94 9.46 1.46
CA THR A 9 -6.90 9.98 2.34
C THR A 9 -5.80 8.93 2.48
N GLU A 10 -4.60 9.35 2.88
CA GLU A 10 -3.47 8.45 3.13
C GLU A 10 -3.86 7.27 4.03
N GLU A 11 -4.65 7.52 5.09
CA GLU A 11 -5.16 6.47 5.97
C GLU A 11 -6.01 5.41 5.25
N LYS A 12 -6.85 5.82 4.29
CA LYS A 12 -7.64 4.88 3.50
C LYS A 12 -6.75 4.07 2.58
N VAL A 13 -5.78 4.70 1.93
CA VAL A 13 -4.79 4.00 1.09
C VAL A 13 -3.99 2.99 1.93
N ARG A 14 -3.62 3.35 3.16
CA ARG A 14 -2.92 2.48 4.11
C ARG A 14 -3.75 1.27 4.52
N LYS A 15 -5.07 1.44 4.69
CA LYS A 15 -6.01 0.33 4.97
C LYS A 15 -6.22 -0.58 3.75
N LEU A 16 -6.10 -0.06 2.54
CA LEU A 16 -6.25 -0.85 1.31
C LEU A 16 -5.03 -1.71 0.98
N LYS A 17 -3.84 -1.25 1.34
CA LYS A 17 -2.58 -1.97 1.13
C LYS A 17 -2.63 -3.46 1.53
N PRO A 18 -2.96 -3.85 2.78
CA PRO A 18 -3.01 -5.27 3.16
C PRO A 18 -4.09 -6.07 2.42
N ILE A 19 -5.18 -5.41 1.98
CA ILE A 19 -6.23 -6.05 1.20
C ILE A 19 -5.69 -6.42 -0.19
N PHE A 20 -4.98 -5.50 -0.84
CA PHE A 20 -4.34 -5.79 -2.13
C PHE A 20 -3.25 -6.85 -2.01
N GLU A 21 -2.41 -6.79 -0.96
CA GLU A 21 -1.39 -7.81 -0.69
C GLU A 21 -2.02 -9.19 -0.54
N SER A 22 -3.13 -9.30 0.22
CA SER A 22 -3.84 -10.56 0.42
C SER A 22 -4.46 -11.10 -0.87
N ILE A 23 -5.15 -10.24 -1.65
CA ILE A 23 -5.79 -10.63 -2.91
C ILE A 23 -4.75 -11.10 -3.92
N LEU A 24 -3.67 -10.34 -4.10
CA LEU A 24 -2.62 -10.70 -5.04
C LEU A 24 -1.86 -11.93 -4.56
N SER A 25 -1.57 -12.03 -3.26
CA SER A 25 -0.90 -13.22 -2.72
C SER A 25 -1.70 -14.49 -3.01
N ARG A 26 -3.03 -14.41 -2.85
CA ARG A 26 -3.94 -15.52 -3.21
C ARG A 26 -3.96 -15.79 -4.71
N LYS A 27 -3.94 -14.75 -5.55
CA LYS A 27 -3.98 -14.88 -7.01
C LYS A 27 -2.70 -15.50 -7.57
N TYR A 28 -1.54 -15.13 -7.03
CA TYR A 28 -0.23 -15.55 -7.53
C TYR A 28 0.38 -16.72 -6.75
N GLY A 29 -0.26 -17.17 -5.66
CA GLY A 29 0.21 -18.31 -4.86
C GLY A 29 1.51 -18.05 -4.10
N ARG A 30 1.87 -16.78 -3.86
CA ARG A 30 3.09 -16.38 -3.14
C ARG A 30 2.83 -15.15 -2.29
N GLU A 31 3.62 -14.95 -1.23
CA GLU A 31 3.52 -13.73 -0.43
C GLU A 31 3.93 -12.51 -1.27
N ILE A 32 3.05 -11.52 -1.36
CA ILE A 32 3.29 -10.24 -2.03
C ILE A 32 3.23 -9.14 -0.99
N ARG A 33 4.31 -8.38 -0.87
CA ARG A 33 4.40 -7.19 -0.03
C ARG A 33 4.68 -5.98 -0.90
N PHE A 34 3.92 -4.90 -0.72
CA PHE A 34 4.14 -3.67 -1.46
C PHE A 34 5.16 -2.78 -0.75
N ILE A 35 6.18 -2.37 -1.49
CA ILE A 35 7.15 -1.36 -1.06
C ILE A 35 6.48 0.02 -1.09
N GLU A 36 5.75 0.30 -2.17
CA GLU A 36 5.03 1.55 -2.40
C GLU A 36 3.63 1.26 -2.95
N LEU A 37 2.66 2.11 -2.59
CA LEU A 37 1.34 2.11 -3.19
C LEU A 37 0.92 3.55 -3.48
N THR A 38 0.73 3.86 -4.76
CA THR A 38 0.30 5.17 -5.23
C THR A 38 -1.14 5.10 -5.73
N TRP A 39 -2.00 5.97 -5.22
CA TRP A 39 -3.37 6.11 -5.67
C TRP A 39 -3.72 7.58 -5.91
N GLY A 40 -3.84 7.95 -7.18
CA GLY A 40 -3.96 9.36 -7.55
C GLY A 40 -2.69 10.11 -7.17
N ASP A 41 -2.83 11.19 -6.39
CA ASP A 41 -1.72 11.99 -5.87
C ASP A 41 -1.18 11.53 -4.50
N ILE A 42 -1.71 10.44 -3.94
CA ILE A 42 -1.31 9.93 -2.62
C ILE A 42 -0.40 8.73 -2.79
N THR A 43 0.84 8.86 -2.29
CA THR A 43 1.83 7.78 -2.27
C THR A 43 2.07 7.36 -0.83
N ILE A 44 1.96 6.05 -0.54
CA ILE A 44 2.34 5.50 0.76
C ILE A 44 3.54 4.55 0.61
N HIS A 45 4.50 4.70 1.51
CA HIS A 45 5.67 3.82 1.58
C HIS A 45 5.48 2.76 2.68
N SER A 46 6.07 1.58 2.51
CA SER A 46 6.22 0.60 3.58
C SER A 46 7.36 1.00 4.50
N ASP A 47 7.05 1.32 5.76
CA ASP A 47 8.05 1.51 6.84
C ASP A 47 8.97 0.31 7.07
N LYS A 48 8.68 -0.86 6.48
CA LYS A 48 9.49 -2.07 6.65
C LYS A 48 10.86 -2.05 5.96
N GLU A 49 11.14 -1.06 5.11
CA GLU A 49 12.46 -0.88 4.48
C GLU A 49 13.28 0.30 5.04
N ALA A 50 12.84 0.95 6.13
CA ALA A 50 13.60 2.03 6.76
C ALA A 50 14.49 1.58 7.94
N LYS A 51 14.94 0.32 7.94
CA LYS A 51 15.93 -0.20 8.92
C LYS A 51 16.90 -1.18 8.28
N ASP A 52 17.56 -0.80 7.19
CA ASP A 52 18.87 -1.36 6.84
C ASP A 52 19.67 -0.34 6.01
N ASP A 53 19.92 0.84 6.58
CA ASP A 53 21.10 1.63 6.21
C ASP A 53 21.48 2.57 7.37
N LYS A 54 22.14 1.98 8.38
CA LYS A 54 23.19 2.66 9.11
C LYS A 54 24.33 1.66 9.30
N SER A 55 25.14 1.59 8.24
CA SER A 55 26.60 1.62 8.25
C SER A 55 27.34 0.90 9.39
N ALA A 56 28.07 -0.14 8.98
CA ALA A 56 29.51 -0.38 9.20
C ALA A 56 30.19 0.23 10.44
#